data_AF-A0A6B2LEQ8-F1
#
_entry.id   AF-A0A6B2LEQ8-F1
#
_cell.length_a   1.000
_cell.length_b   1.000
_cell.length_c   1.000
_cell.angle_alpha   90.00
_cell.angle_beta   90.00
_cell.angle_gamma   90.00
#
_symmetry.space_group_name_H-M   'P 1'
#
loop_
_entity.id
_entity.type
_entity.pdbx_description
1 polymer ?
#
loop_
_entity_poly.entity_id
_entity_poly.type
_entity_poly.pdbx_seq_one_letter_code
_entity_poly.pdbx_strand_id
1 'polypeptide(L)'
;MSRTMEGALLDGCYFIDRDGKYFEPILEFLRTGDVVVPKNMNLNSVIREAEFFGIKFPLAENSQYLDYITDDWLIKTKGDLQYGSIRNLADSILTDVLREFKSSVEKGSRIVSNIYLRQIQDSDMMEFAHNLARSAQKLHETQDIKTAVQSEVVKFYKDWPNTVLNQDYFDCLADVGNREVIIQYFKRHKSLSVEIVPKTIKINWKGTSKDWIAGYYFIHSHDLKHQKIDEKDQKKEEY
;
A
#
# COMPACT_ATOMS: atom_id res chain seq x y z
N MET A 1 -37.18 -35.44 15.64
CA MET A 1 -37.82 -34.15 15.96
C MET A 1 -38.07 -34.18 17.47
N SER A 2 -37.61 -33.29 18.34
CA SER A 2 -37.20 -31.88 18.20
C SER A 2 -36.02 -31.60 19.13
N ARG A 3 -35.12 -30.69 18.70
CA ARG A 3 -34.04 -30.11 19.49
C ARG A 3 -34.61 -28.96 20.34
N THR A 4 -34.23 -28.91 21.61
CA THR A 4 -34.20 -27.64 22.37
C THR A 4 -33.05 -27.74 23.38
N MET A 5 -31.95 -27.06 23.07
CA MET A 5 -30.94 -26.62 24.02
C MET A 5 -30.95 -25.10 23.90
N GLU A 6 -31.57 -24.39 24.84
CA GLU A 6 -31.61 -22.93 24.81
C GLU A 6 -31.68 -22.34 26.24
N GLY A 7 -30.48 -22.13 26.81
CA GLY A 7 -30.07 -20.79 27.24
C GLY A 7 -30.61 -20.16 28.54
N ALA A 8 -31.38 -20.84 29.39
CA ALA A 8 -31.83 -20.24 30.65
C ALA A 8 -30.87 -20.55 31.81
N LEU A 9 -30.19 -19.53 32.34
CA LEU A 9 -29.51 -19.60 33.65
C LEU A 9 -30.55 -19.48 34.79
N LEU A 10 -30.26 -20.09 35.93
CA LEU A 10 -31.18 -20.36 37.06
C LEU A 10 -31.89 -19.14 37.68
N ASP A 11 -31.44 -17.91 37.40
CA ASP A 11 -31.93 -16.68 38.04
C ASP A 11 -32.80 -15.80 37.11
N GLY A 12 -33.25 -16.32 35.97
CA GLY A 12 -34.09 -15.56 35.03
C GLY A 12 -33.32 -14.53 34.19
N CYS A 13 -31.99 -14.58 34.22
CA CYS A 13 -31.12 -13.80 33.36
C CYS A 13 -30.93 -14.47 31.98
N TYR A 14 -30.89 -13.65 30.94
CA TYR A 14 -30.48 -14.10 29.60
C TYR A 14 -28.96 -14.16 29.53
N PHE A 15 -28.42 -15.31 29.12
CA PHE A 15 -27.00 -15.43 28.83
C PHE A 15 -26.69 -14.85 27.45
N ILE A 16 -25.72 -13.95 27.39
CA ILE A 16 -25.22 -13.35 26.16
C ILE A 16 -23.71 -13.58 26.13
N ASP A 17 -23.22 -14.31 25.13
CA ASP A 17 -21.80 -14.66 24.97
C ASP A 17 -21.00 -13.50 24.36
N ARG A 18 -20.98 -12.36 25.06
CA ARG A 18 -20.32 -11.11 24.66
C ARG A 18 -19.63 -10.46 25.84
N ASP A 19 -18.70 -9.56 25.55
CA ASP A 19 -18.01 -8.79 26.58
C ASP A 19 -18.92 -7.69 27.16
N GLY A 20 -19.48 -7.95 28.34
CA GLY A 20 -20.38 -7.03 29.03
C GLY A 20 -19.77 -5.66 29.34
N LYS A 21 -18.43 -5.53 29.35
CA LYS A 21 -17.74 -4.25 29.60
C LYS A 21 -18.12 -3.17 28.61
N TYR A 22 -18.34 -3.53 27.34
CA TYR A 22 -18.66 -2.58 26.28
C TYR A 22 -20.16 -2.40 26.08
N PHE A 23 -20.98 -3.17 26.81
CA PHE A 23 -22.43 -3.07 26.76
C PHE A 23 -22.98 -1.93 27.63
N GLU A 24 -22.22 -1.48 28.64
CA GLU A 24 -22.65 -0.42 29.56
C GLU A 24 -23.08 0.87 28.84
N PRO A 25 -22.32 1.45 27.88
CA PRO A 25 -22.76 2.65 27.16
C PRO A 25 -23.97 2.42 26.26
N ILE A 26 -24.10 1.21 25.70
CA ILE A 26 -25.23 0.82 24.85
C ILE A 26 -26.50 0.76 25.69
N LEU A 27 -26.40 0.14 26.86
CA LEU A 27 -27.50 0.03 27.79
C LEU A 27 -27.93 1.40 28.31
N GLU A 28 -26.99 2.30 28.56
CA GLU A 28 -27.30 3.66 29.02
C GLU A 28 -28.02 4.47 27.95
N PHE A 29 -27.59 4.38 26.69
CA PHE A 29 -28.30 4.98 25.57
C PHE A 29 -29.73 4.44 25.42
N LEU A 30 -29.94 3.13 25.57
CA LEU A 30 -31.29 2.56 25.50
C LEU A 30 -32.20 3.06 26.64
N ARG A 31 -31.64 3.48 27.78
CA ARG A 31 -32.39 4.00 28.93
C ARG A 31 -32.73 5.48 28.79
N THR A 32 -31.75 6.29 28.39
CA THR A 32 -31.84 7.76 28.46
C THR A 32 -32.00 8.41 27.10
N GLY A 33 -31.58 7.73 26.02
CA GLY A 33 -31.44 8.31 24.68
C GLY A 33 -30.13 9.07 24.47
N ASP A 34 -29.32 9.24 25.52
CA ASP A 34 -28.04 9.96 25.47
C ASP A 34 -26.86 9.01 25.31
N VAL A 35 -25.83 9.43 24.57
CA VAL A 35 -24.60 8.64 24.47
C VAL A 35 -23.49 9.21 25.35
N VAL A 36 -23.06 8.41 26.32
CA VAL A 36 -21.93 8.71 27.18
C VAL A 36 -20.97 7.52 27.19
N VAL A 37 -19.77 7.71 26.64
CA VAL A 37 -18.71 6.69 26.66
C VAL A 37 -17.58 7.14 27.60
N PRO A 38 -17.19 6.32 28.59
CA PRO A 38 -16.08 6.65 29.48
C PRO A 38 -14.78 6.92 28.72
N LYS A 39 -13.99 7.93 29.15
CA LYS A 39 -12.76 8.38 28.46
C LYS A 39 -11.70 7.29 28.27
N ASN A 40 -11.71 6.26 29.10
CA ASN A 40 -10.77 5.14 29.10
C ASN A 40 -11.32 3.88 28.40
N MET A 41 -12.52 3.94 27.81
CA MET A 41 -13.16 2.82 27.13
C MET A 41 -12.93 2.90 25.62
N ASN A 42 -12.62 1.76 25.00
CA ASN A 42 -12.41 1.70 23.55
C ASN A 42 -13.77 1.85 22.82
N LEU A 43 -13.93 2.96 22.11
CA LEU A 43 -15.14 3.30 21.36
C LEU A 43 -15.48 2.25 20.29
N ASN A 44 -14.48 1.72 19.60
CA ASN A 44 -14.68 0.75 18.52
C ASN A 44 -15.27 -0.56 19.04
N SER A 45 -14.90 -0.96 20.26
CA SER A 45 -15.49 -2.14 20.91
C SER A 45 -16.95 -1.89 21.27
N VAL A 46 -17.31 -0.69 21.74
CA VAL A 46 -18.71 -0.31 22.02
C VAL A 46 -19.55 -0.30 20.74
N ILE A 47 -19.04 0.26 19.65
CA ILE A 47 -19.74 0.27 18.35
C ILE A 47 -19.96 -1.16 17.84
N ARG A 48 -18.94 -2.03 17.93
CA ARG A 48 -19.05 -3.43 17.54
C ARG A 48 -20.12 -4.18 18.34
N GLU A 49 -20.22 -3.92 19.64
CA GLU A 49 -21.29 -4.50 20.45
C GLU A 49 -22.66 -3.95 20.03
N ALA A 50 -22.79 -2.65 19.74
CA ALA A 50 -24.06 -2.06 19.30
C ALA A 50 -24.56 -2.67 17.98
N GLU A 51 -23.65 -2.92 17.04
CA GLU A 51 -23.93 -3.63 15.79
C GLU A 51 -24.40 -5.06 16.04
N PHE A 52 -23.76 -5.79 16.97
CA PHE A 52 -24.17 -7.14 17.35
C PHE A 52 -25.61 -7.17 17.88
N PHE A 53 -26.00 -6.17 18.68
CA PHE A 53 -27.37 -6.04 19.20
C PHE A 53 -28.35 -5.41 18.20
N GLY A 54 -27.92 -5.05 16.99
CA GLY A 54 -28.76 -4.41 15.97
C GLY A 54 -29.24 -3.01 16.37
N ILE A 55 -28.54 -2.33 17.28
CA ILE A 55 -28.92 -1.02 17.79
C ILE A 55 -28.21 0.06 16.98
N LYS A 56 -28.99 0.99 16.40
CA LYS A 56 -28.45 2.18 15.74
C LYS A 56 -27.98 3.18 16.81
N PHE A 57 -26.78 2.95 17.33
CA PHE A 57 -26.18 3.76 18.38
C PHE A 57 -25.81 5.16 17.83
N PRO A 58 -26.40 6.26 18.33
CA PRO A 58 -26.26 7.61 17.77
C PRO A 58 -24.96 8.29 18.19
N LEU A 59 -23.88 7.53 18.10
CA LEU A 59 -22.57 8.06 17.79
C LEU A 59 -22.41 8.22 16.28
N ALA A 60 -23.25 7.57 15.48
CA ALA A 60 -23.12 7.47 14.03
C ALA A 60 -23.36 8.77 13.22
N GLU A 61 -23.61 9.92 13.86
CA GLU A 61 -23.70 11.21 13.13
C GLU A 61 -22.69 12.27 13.57
N ASN A 62 -21.86 12.00 14.59
CA ASN A 62 -20.70 12.84 14.95
C ASN A 62 -19.49 12.06 15.50
N SER A 63 -19.48 10.72 15.41
CA SER A 63 -18.35 9.88 15.77
C SER A 63 -17.32 9.89 14.66
N GLN A 64 -16.32 10.75 14.85
CA GLN A 64 -15.00 10.45 14.34
C GLN A 64 -14.61 9.04 14.80
N TYR A 65 -14.32 8.17 13.82
CA TYR A 65 -13.70 6.85 13.90
C TYR A 65 -14.61 5.62 14.09
N LEU A 66 -15.07 5.08 12.96
CA LEU A 66 -14.51 3.82 12.46
C LEU A 66 -13.76 4.13 11.14
N ASP A 67 -12.43 4.03 11.17
CA ASP A 67 -11.49 3.86 10.03
C ASP A 67 -11.78 4.47 8.65
N TYR A 68 -12.41 5.63 8.62
CA TYR A 68 -12.24 6.54 7.50
C TYR A 68 -11.53 7.76 8.03
N ILE A 69 -10.23 7.77 7.78
CA ILE A 69 -9.67 9.03 7.36
C ILE A 69 -10.46 9.43 6.11
N THR A 70 -11.43 10.33 6.28
CA THR A 70 -12.10 10.92 5.13
C THR A 70 -11.11 11.83 4.43
N ASP A 71 -11.21 11.92 3.12
CA ASP A 71 -10.34 12.82 2.36
C ASP A 71 -10.46 14.27 2.82
N ASP A 72 -11.63 14.66 3.30
CA ASP A 72 -11.87 15.96 3.94
C ASP A 72 -11.05 16.15 5.23
N TRP A 73 -10.86 15.08 6.01
CA TRP A 73 -9.99 15.13 7.19
C TRP A 73 -8.50 15.19 6.79
N LEU A 74 -8.07 14.51 5.72
CA LEU A 74 -6.68 14.61 5.22
C LEU A 74 -6.35 16.00 4.72
N ILE A 75 -7.24 16.55 3.88
CA ILE A 75 -7.13 17.90 3.31
C ILE A 75 -7.14 18.96 4.41
N LYS A 76 -7.89 18.75 5.51
CA LYS A 76 -7.97 19.70 6.64
C LYS A 76 -6.83 19.59 7.65
N THR A 77 -6.31 18.39 7.91
CA THR A 77 -5.34 18.15 9.01
C THR A 77 -3.90 18.40 8.56
N LYS A 78 -3.62 18.24 7.26
CA LYS A 78 -2.45 18.83 6.61
C LYS A 78 -2.96 19.55 5.38
N GLY A 79 -2.74 20.86 5.29
CA GLY A 79 -3.10 21.65 4.10
C GLY A 79 -2.26 21.30 2.86
N ASP A 80 -2.22 20.03 2.48
CA ASP A 80 -1.42 19.52 1.37
C ASP A 80 -2.30 19.46 0.13
N LEU A 81 -2.29 20.54 -0.67
CA LEU A 81 -2.76 20.55 -2.06
C LEU A 81 -2.27 19.32 -2.86
N GLN A 82 -1.10 18.80 -2.49
CA GLN A 82 -0.48 17.60 -3.04
C GLN A 82 -1.32 16.32 -2.82
N TYR A 83 -1.97 16.16 -1.66
CA TYR A 83 -2.83 14.99 -1.43
C TYR A 83 -4.07 15.05 -2.33
N GLY A 84 -4.73 16.22 -2.37
CA GLY A 84 -5.90 16.43 -3.22
C GLY A 84 -5.61 16.23 -4.70
N SER A 85 -4.41 16.61 -5.17
CA SER A 85 -4.04 16.46 -6.58
C SER A 85 -3.79 15.02 -7.00
N ILE A 86 -3.38 14.13 -6.09
CA ILE A 86 -3.08 12.72 -6.41
C ILE A 86 -4.11 11.72 -5.89
N ARG A 87 -5.15 12.16 -5.16
CA ARG A 87 -6.14 11.30 -4.50
C ARG A 87 -6.69 10.19 -5.41
N ASN A 88 -7.27 10.57 -6.54
CA ASN A 88 -7.87 9.61 -7.48
C ASN A 88 -6.85 8.58 -7.99
N LEU A 89 -5.60 9.04 -8.16
CA LEU A 89 -4.52 8.18 -8.60
C LEU A 89 -4.06 7.24 -7.49
N ALA A 90 -3.94 7.73 -6.25
CA ALA A 90 -3.64 6.92 -5.07
C ALA A 90 -4.70 5.84 -4.82
N ASP A 91 -5.98 6.14 -5.03
CA ASP A 91 -7.09 5.18 -4.96
C ASP A 91 -6.97 4.08 -6.02
N SER A 92 -6.64 4.48 -7.26
CA SER A 92 -6.44 3.54 -8.37
C SER A 92 -5.25 2.62 -8.09
N ILE A 93 -4.12 3.18 -7.64
CA ILE A 93 -2.93 2.41 -7.26
C ILE A 93 -3.26 1.45 -6.11
N LEU A 94 -3.97 1.90 -5.07
CA LEU A 94 -4.37 1.06 -3.95
C LEU A 94 -5.21 -0.14 -4.41
N THR A 95 -6.18 0.13 -5.28
CA THR A 95 -7.07 -0.91 -5.81
C THR A 95 -6.29 -1.96 -6.59
N ASP A 96 -5.34 -1.56 -7.44
CA ASP A 96 -4.52 -2.48 -8.21
C ASP A 96 -3.55 -3.26 -7.31
N VAL A 97 -2.86 -2.59 -6.39
CA VAL A 97 -1.91 -3.24 -5.47
C VAL A 97 -2.62 -4.30 -4.61
N LEU A 98 -3.80 -3.99 -4.06
CA LEU A 98 -4.57 -4.95 -3.27
C LEU A 98 -5.00 -6.18 -4.09
N ARG A 99 -5.36 -5.97 -5.36
CA ARG A 99 -5.72 -7.05 -6.27
C ARG A 99 -4.53 -7.99 -6.49
N GLU A 100 -3.34 -7.44 -6.75
CA GLU A 100 -2.14 -8.23 -6.96
C GLU A 100 -1.65 -8.93 -5.68
N PHE A 101 -1.77 -8.26 -4.54
CA PHE A 101 -1.44 -8.87 -3.25
C PHE A 101 -2.36 -10.05 -2.94
N LYS A 102 -3.67 -9.90 -3.19
CA LYS A 102 -4.63 -11.00 -3.03
C LYS A 102 -4.28 -12.18 -3.93
N SER A 103 -4.01 -11.93 -5.21
CA SER A 103 -3.55 -12.93 -6.19
C SER A 103 -2.27 -13.64 -5.74
N SER A 104 -1.32 -12.90 -5.15
CA SER A 104 -0.07 -13.45 -4.63
C SER A 104 -0.28 -14.36 -3.42
N VAL A 105 -1.14 -13.96 -2.49
CA VAL A 105 -1.52 -14.77 -1.31
C VAL A 105 -2.21 -16.06 -1.74
N GLU A 106 -3.15 -15.99 -2.70
CA GLU A 106 -3.86 -17.18 -3.23
C GLU A 106 -2.89 -18.18 -3.89
N LYS A 107 -1.80 -17.69 -4.48
CA LYS A 107 -0.75 -18.51 -5.09
C LYS A 107 0.33 -18.98 -4.10
N GLY A 108 0.29 -18.53 -2.85
CA GLY A 108 1.35 -18.81 -1.86
C GLY A 108 2.70 -18.17 -2.20
N SER A 109 2.68 -17.10 -3.01
CA SER A 109 3.88 -16.38 -3.46
C SER A 109 4.19 -15.18 -2.56
N ARG A 110 5.37 -14.58 -2.75
CA ARG A 110 5.69 -13.27 -2.16
C ARG A 110 4.63 -12.23 -2.55
N ILE A 111 4.20 -11.44 -1.59
CA ILE A 111 3.21 -10.38 -1.67
C ILE A 111 3.88 -9.14 -2.26
N VAL A 112 3.96 -9.13 -3.59
CA VAL A 112 4.51 -8.05 -4.40
C VAL A 112 3.51 -7.65 -5.49
N SER A 113 3.51 -6.37 -5.86
CA SER A 113 2.71 -5.91 -7.00
C SER A 113 3.45 -6.18 -8.31
N ASN A 114 2.74 -6.00 -9.42
CA ASN A 114 3.39 -5.80 -10.72
C ASN A 114 4.31 -4.57 -10.68
N ILE A 115 5.26 -4.54 -11.61
CA ILE A 115 6.10 -3.35 -11.82
C ILE A 115 5.36 -2.39 -12.73
N TYR A 116 5.11 -1.18 -12.23
CA TYR A 116 4.50 -0.10 -13.00
C TYR A 116 5.60 0.67 -13.73
N LEU A 117 5.63 0.50 -15.05
CA LEU A 117 6.63 1.07 -15.94
C LEU A 117 6.07 2.30 -16.67
N ARG A 118 6.93 3.26 -16.97
CA ARG A 118 6.66 4.25 -18.01
C ARG A 118 6.87 3.66 -19.40
N GLN A 119 6.29 4.31 -20.41
CA GLN A 119 6.69 4.05 -21.78
C GLN A 119 8.09 4.61 -22.03
N ILE A 120 9.05 3.75 -22.35
CA ILE A 120 10.40 4.19 -22.70
C ILE A 120 10.41 4.60 -24.17
N GLN A 121 10.64 5.89 -24.42
CA GLN A 121 10.76 6.42 -25.77
C GLN A 121 12.21 6.47 -26.24
N ASP A 122 12.38 6.64 -27.56
CA ASP A 122 13.70 6.78 -28.17
C ASP A 122 14.47 8.00 -27.66
N SER A 123 13.75 9.08 -27.36
CA SER A 123 14.26 10.30 -26.74
C SER A 123 14.86 10.04 -25.36
N ASP A 124 14.19 9.24 -24.52
CA ASP A 124 14.70 8.88 -23.19
C ASP A 124 16.02 8.09 -23.29
N MET A 125 16.07 7.13 -24.21
CA MET A 125 17.29 6.34 -24.44
C MET A 125 18.44 7.22 -24.92
N MET A 126 18.15 8.19 -25.80
CA MET A 126 19.13 9.15 -26.27
C MET A 126 19.62 10.08 -25.16
N GLU A 127 18.73 10.61 -24.33
CA GLU A 127 19.10 11.47 -23.21
C GLU A 127 19.98 10.70 -22.20
N PHE A 128 19.60 9.48 -21.87
CA PHE A 128 20.40 8.62 -21.01
C PHE A 128 21.77 8.33 -21.62
N ALA A 129 21.81 7.97 -22.91
CA ALA A 129 23.05 7.71 -23.64
C ALA A 129 23.97 8.93 -23.63
N HIS A 130 23.46 10.14 -23.86
CA HIS A 130 24.23 11.38 -23.78
C HIS A 130 24.80 11.61 -22.38
N ASN A 131 23.99 11.39 -21.34
CA ASN A 131 24.43 11.56 -19.97
C ASN A 131 25.52 10.54 -19.57
N LEU A 132 25.37 9.29 -20.01
CA LEU A 132 26.39 8.25 -19.79
C LEU A 132 27.66 8.52 -20.60
N ALA A 133 27.53 8.93 -21.86
CA ALA A 133 28.64 9.33 -22.71
C ALA A 133 29.44 10.48 -22.09
N ARG A 134 28.75 11.47 -21.52
CA ARG A 134 29.38 12.59 -20.80
C ARG A 134 30.15 12.09 -19.59
N SER A 135 29.56 11.22 -18.76
CA SER A 135 30.25 10.61 -17.61
C SER A 135 31.45 9.76 -18.02
N ALA A 136 31.39 9.09 -19.17
CA ALA A 136 32.48 8.30 -19.72
C ALA A 136 33.51 9.11 -20.54
N GLN A 137 33.30 10.43 -20.70
CA GLN A 137 34.09 11.32 -21.57
C GLN A 137 34.16 10.85 -23.05
N LYS A 138 33.09 10.22 -23.54
CA LYS A 138 32.99 9.58 -24.87
C LYS A 138 31.77 10.05 -25.66
N LEU A 139 31.57 11.37 -25.76
CA LEU A 139 30.40 11.97 -26.41
C LEU A 139 30.19 11.53 -27.88
N HIS A 140 31.27 11.20 -28.60
CA HIS A 140 31.20 10.72 -29.98
C HIS A 140 30.58 9.31 -30.11
N GLU A 141 30.54 8.52 -29.03
CA GLU A 141 30.00 7.14 -29.04
C GLU A 141 28.51 7.08 -28.64
N THR A 142 27.80 8.21 -28.60
CA THR A 142 26.42 8.26 -28.07
C THR A 142 25.48 7.28 -28.78
N GLN A 143 25.63 7.08 -30.09
CA GLN A 143 24.78 6.16 -30.86
C GLN A 143 25.04 4.69 -30.51
N ASP A 144 26.29 4.32 -30.25
CA ASP A 144 26.65 2.97 -29.83
C ASP A 144 26.14 2.71 -28.41
N ILE A 145 26.26 3.70 -27.52
CA ILE A 145 25.69 3.65 -26.17
C ILE A 145 24.17 3.49 -26.23
N LYS A 146 23.49 4.24 -27.09
CA LYS A 146 22.03 4.12 -27.27
C LYS A 146 21.64 2.70 -27.68
N THR A 147 22.42 2.08 -28.56
CA THR A 147 22.17 0.69 -29.01
C THR A 147 22.35 -0.30 -27.86
N ALA A 148 23.37 -0.10 -27.01
CA ALA A 148 23.56 -0.89 -25.80
C ALA A 148 22.41 -0.69 -24.80
N VAL A 149 21.97 0.55 -24.59
CA VAL A 149 20.81 0.90 -23.77
C VAL A 149 19.55 0.17 -24.27
N GLN A 150 19.29 0.21 -25.57
CA GLN A 150 18.15 -0.47 -26.19
C GLN A 150 18.19 -1.98 -25.97
N SER A 151 19.37 -2.60 -26.10
CA SER A 151 19.54 -4.04 -25.84
C SER A 151 19.20 -4.41 -24.39
N GLU A 152 19.66 -3.63 -23.42
CA GLU A 152 19.37 -3.85 -22.00
C GLU A 152 17.88 -3.61 -21.67
N VAL A 153 17.25 -2.61 -22.29
CA VAL A 153 15.81 -2.36 -22.13
C VAL A 153 14.99 -3.53 -22.68
N VAL A 154 15.32 -4.05 -23.87
CA VAL A 154 14.64 -5.21 -24.45
C VAL A 154 14.80 -6.45 -23.57
N LYS A 155 16.00 -6.65 -23.00
CA LYS A 155 16.27 -7.74 -22.06
C LYS A 155 15.43 -7.57 -20.78
N PHE A 156 15.39 -6.36 -20.23
CA PHE A 156 14.60 -6.05 -19.05
C PHE A 156 13.12 -6.40 -19.22
N TYR A 157 12.49 -6.05 -20.34
CA TYR A 157 11.09 -6.42 -20.60
C TYR A 157 10.86 -7.93 -20.74
N LYS A 158 11.86 -8.71 -21.17
CA LYS A 158 11.77 -10.18 -21.26
C LYS A 158 11.89 -10.86 -19.91
N ASP A 159 12.80 -10.38 -19.07
CA ASP A 159 13.11 -10.99 -17.78
C ASP A 159 12.02 -10.72 -16.72
N TRP A 160 11.11 -9.78 -16.98
CA TRP A 160 10.07 -9.35 -16.05
C TRP A 160 8.68 -9.44 -16.68
N PRO A 161 8.04 -10.63 -16.68
CA PRO A 161 6.72 -10.81 -17.29
C PRO A 161 5.60 -10.07 -16.54
N ASN A 162 5.81 -9.74 -15.26
CA ASN A 162 4.84 -9.06 -14.40
C ASN A 162 4.99 -7.53 -14.43
N THR A 163 5.02 -6.97 -15.65
CA THR A 163 5.14 -5.52 -15.86
C THR A 163 3.85 -4.95 -16.43
N VAL A 164 3.43 -3.81 -15.92
CA VAL A 164 2.27 -3.05 -16.40
C VAL A 164 2.76 -1.69 -16.85
N LEU A 165 2.48 -1.33 -18.11
CA LEU A 165 2.78 0.00 -18.62
C LEU A 165 1.69 0.96 -18.14
N ASN A 166 2.07 1.92 -17.29
CA ASN A 166 1.17 2.92 -16.73
C ASN A 166 1.96 4.20 -16.45
N GLN A 167 1.86 5.16 -17.37
CA GLN A 167 2.61 6.42 -17.32
C GLN A 167 2.22 7.26 -16.10
N ASP A 168 0.92 7.38 -15.81
CA ASP A 168 0.43 8.19 -14.70
C ASP A 168 0.93 7.65 -13.36
N TYR A 169 0.94 6.33 -13.19
CA TYR A 169 1.47 5.69 -11.98
C TYR A 169 2.98 5.94 -11.87
N PHE A 170 3.72 5.79 -12.97
CA PHE A 170 5.15 6.07 -12.97
C PHE A 170 5.44 7.51 -12.57
N ASP A 171 4.80 8.49 -13.20
CA ASP A 171 5.07 9.90 -12.97
C ASP A 171 4.70 10.31 -11.55
N CYS A 172 3.58 9.79 -11.03
CA CYS A 172 3.20 9.98 -9.64
C CYS A 172 4.23 9.36 -8.68
N LEU A 173 4.64 8.11 -8.93
CA LEU A 173 5.59 7.40 -8.08
C LEU A 173 7.03 7.87 -8.27
N ALA A 174 7.36 8.61 -9.32
CA ALA A 174 8.68 9.20 -9.52
C ALA A 174 8.97 10.31 -8.51
N ASP A 175 7.93 11.03 -8.09
CA ASP A 175 8.01 12.06 -7.06
C ASP A 175 8.12 11.44 -5.65
N VAL A 176 9.13 11.87 -4.88
CA VAL A 176 9.39 11.34 -3.53
C VAL A 176 8.25 11.68 -2.57
N GLY A 177 7.71 12.90 -2.64
CA GLY A 177 6.63 13.36 -1.77
C GLY A 177 5.35 12.58 -2.01
N ASN A 178 5.00 12.33 -3.28
CA ASN A 178 3.86 11.50 -3.64
C ASN A 178 4.01 10.06 -3.10
N ARG A 179 5.20 9.46 -3.16
CA ARG A 179 5.44 8.13 -2.59
C ARG A 179 5.17 8.10 -1.08
N GLU A 180 5.67 9.09 -0.34
CA GLU A 180 5.43 9.20 1.09
C GLU A 180 3.94 9.35 1.41
N VAL A 181 3.25 10.19 0.65
CA VAL A 181 1.81 10.41 0.76
C VAL A 181 1.05 9.10 0.52
N ILE A 182 1.39 8.36 -0.53
CA ILE A 182 0.76 7.07 -0.87
C ILE A 182 1.00 6.01 0.21
N ILE A 183 2.24 5.90 0.73
CA ILE A 183 2.54 4.93 1.81
C ILE A 183 1.70 5.23 3.06
N GLN A 184 1.59 6.51 3.43
CA GLN A 184 0.73 6.91 4.55
C GLN A 184 -0.74 6.61 4.25
N TYR A 185 -1.21 6.89 3.03
CA TYR A 185 -2.56 6.60 2.58
C TYR A 185 -2.89 5.10 2.75
N PHE A 186 -2.03 4.21 2.26
CA PHE A 186 -2.25 2.76 2.32
C PHE A 186 -2.30 2.25 3.77
N LYS A 187 -1.35 2.72 4.59
CA LYS A 187 -1.30 2.38 6.01
C LYS A 187 -2.55 2.82 6.74
N ARG A 188 -3.14 3.94 6.36
CA ARG A 188 -4.32 4.51 7.01
C ARG A 188 -5.64 3.87 6.56
N HIS A 189 -5.82 3.61 5.28
CA HIS A 189 -7.09 3.12 4.74
C HIS A 189 -7.28 1.60 4.87
N LYS A 190 -6.17 0.85 4.97
CA LYS A 190 -6.22 -0.63 4.99
C LYS A 190 -5.31 -1.27 6.03
N SER A 191 -4.71 -0.47 6.92
CA SER A 191 -3.60 -0.93 7.77
C SER A 191 -2.47 -1.59 6.95
N LEU A 192 -2.37 -1.24 5.67
CA LEU A 192 -1.49 -1.92 4.72
C LEU A 192 -0.12 -1.27 4.80
N SER A 193 0.85 -2.03 5.32
CA SER A 193 2.24 -1.56 5.38
C SER A 193 2.97 -2.03 4.14
N VAL A 194 3.43 -1.07 3.33
CA VAL A 194 4.13 -1.33 2.07
C VAL A 194 5.38 -0.49 1.96
N GLU A 195 6.31 -0.96 1.13
CA GLU A 195 7.43 -0.17 0.62
C GLU A 195 7.29 -0.03 -0.89
N ILE A 196 7.58 1.17 -1.40
CA ILE A 196 7.62 1.46 -2.84
C ILE A 196 9.07 1.38 -3.28
N VAL A 197 9.38 0.39 -4.11
CA VAL A 197 10.76 0.08 -4.50
C VAL A 197 10.99 0.47 -5.96
N PRO A 198 12.02 1.29 -6.26
CA PRO A 198 12.38 1.57 -7.65
C PRO A 198 12.97 0.33 -8.31
N LYS A 199 12.62 0.13 -9.58
CA LYS A 199 13.22 -0.87 -10.43
C LYS A 199 14.16 -0.20 -11.42
N THR A 200 15.44 -0.56 -11.35
CA THR A 200 16.50 0.02 -12.17
C THR A 200 17.04 -0.96 -13.19
N ILE A 201 17.42 -0.44 -14.36
CA ILE A 201 18.22 -1.10 -15.39
C ILE A 201 19.64 -0.58 -15.22
N LYS A 202 20.60 -1.48 -14.97
CA LYS A 202 22.01 -1.12 -14.85
C LYS A 202 22.68 -1.25 -16.21
N ILE A 203 23.23 -0.15 -16.71
CA ILE A 203 23.85 -0.09 -18.03
C ILE A 203 25.34 0.15 -17.86
N ASN A 204 26.12 -0.82 -18.34
CA ASN A 204 27.58 -0.78 -18.32
C ASN A 204 28.10 -0.41 -19.71
N TRP A 205 28.93 0.62 -19.78
CA TRP A 205 29.60 1.03 -21.01
C TRP A 205 31.08 1.30 -20.77
N LYS A 206 31.94 0.41 -21.30
CA LYS A 206 33.40 0.55 -21.30
C LYS A 206 34.00 1.05 -19.97
N GLY A 207 33.60 0.41 -18.87
CA GLY A 207 34.08 0.71 -17.51
C GLY A 207 33.25 1.74 -16.72
N THR A 208 32.28 2.40 -17.36
CA THR A 208 31.34 3.30 -16.69
C THR A 208 29.98 2.63 -16.55
N SER A 209 29.42 2.60 -15.34
CA SER A 209 28.08 2.07 -15.07
C SER A 209 27.15 3.20 -14.65
N LYS A 210 25.89 3.15 -15.08
CA LYS A 210 24.84 4.02 -14.58
C LYS A 210 23.51 3.28 -14.48
N ASP A 211 22.78 3.57 -13.41
CA ASP A 211 21.46 3.00 -13.17
C ASP A 211 20.39 3.91 -13.78
N TRP A 212 19.41 3.30 -14.42
CA TRP A 212 18.25 3.96 -15.00
C TRP A 212 16.97 3.43 -14.38
N ILE A 213 16.20 4.27 -13.70
CA ILE A 213 14.91 3.88 -13.13
C ILE A 213 13.90 3.65 -14.27
N ALA A 214 13.41 2.42 -14.39
CA ALA A 214 12.44 2.01 -15.40
C ALA A 214 11.01 1.92 -14.83
N GLY A 215 10.86 1.73 -13.51
CA GLY A 215 9.55 1.71 -12.86
C GLY A 215 9.60 1.56 -11.36
N TYR A 216 8.42 1.30 -10.79
CA TYR A 216 8.22 1.12 -9.35
C TYR A 216 7.29 -0.06 -9.08
N TYR A 217 7.48 -0.71 -7.94
CA TYR A 217 6.59 -1.78 -7.47
C TYR A 217 6.44 -1.70 -5.94
N PHE A 218 5.43 -2.38 -5.43
CA PHE A 218 5.08 -2.40 -4.02
C PHE A 218 5.43 -3.75 -3.41
N ILE A 219 6.06 -3.73 -2.25
CA ILE A 219 6.31 -4.93 -1.44
C ILE A 219 5.58 -4.77 -0.11
N HIS A 220 4.84 -5.80 0.30
CA HIS A 220 4.25 -5.80 1.63
C HIS A 220 5.31 -5.95 2.72
N SER A 221 5.20 -5.20 3.82
CA SER A 221 6.25 -5.14 4.84
C SER A 221 6.52 -6.48 5.57
N HIS A 222 5.57 -7.43 5.51
CA HIS A 222 5.80 -8.79 5.99
C HIS A 222 6.95 -9.48 5.22
N ASP A 223 7.04 -9.26 3.90
CA ASP A 223 7.97 -9.98 3.03
C ASP A 223 9.34 -9.29 2.90
N LEU A 224 9.42 -8.01 3.28
CA LEU A 224 10.70 -7.29 3.43
C LEU A 224 11.64 -7.97 4.44
N LYS A 225 11.09 -8.66 5.46
CA LYS A 225 11.89 -9.40 6.44
C LYS A 225 12.59 -10.61 5.84
N HIS A 226 11.98 -11.25 4.84
CA HIS A 226 12.58 -12.38 4.13
C HIS A 226 13.65 -11.95 3.13
N GLN A 227 13.48 -10.79 2.47
CA GLN A 227 14.48 -10.28 1.50
C GLN A 227 15.83 -9.90 2.15
N LYS A 228 15.80 -9.33 3.37
CA LYS A 228 17.02 -9.02 4.14
C LYS A 228 17.77 -10.26 4.66
N ILE A 229 17.11 -11.42 4.67
CA ILE A 229 17.73 -12.71 5.04
C ILE A 229 18.38 -13.30 3.78
N ASP A 230 17.65 -13.35 2.65
CA ASP A 230 18.18 -13.82 1.36
C ASP A 230 19.43 -13.04 0.90
N GLU A 231 19.44 -11.71 1.01
CA GLU A 231 20.59 -10.87 0.63
C GLU A 231 21.78 -11.01 1.60
N LYS A 232 21.55 -11.45 2.84
CA LYS A 232 22.63 -11.73 3.81
C LYS A 232 23.25 -13.10 3.58
N ASP A 233 22.47 -14.08 3.15
CA ASP A 233 22.97 -15.42 2.84
C ASP A 233 23.71 -15.44 1.50
N GLN A 234 23.27 -14.68 0.50
CA GLN A 234 24.05 -14.48 -0.74
C GLN A 234 25.40 -13.78 -0.51
N LYS A 235 25.51 -12.86 0.46
CA LYS A 235 26.79 -12.22 0.81
C LYS A 235 27.73 -13.10 1.64
N LYS A 236 27.27 -14.24 2.17
CA LYS A 236 28.11 -15.18 2.91
C LYS A 236 28.75 -16.24 2.02
N GLU A 237 28.27 -16.42 0.79
CA GLU A 237 28.83 -17.38 -0.17
C GLU A 237 29.92 -16.75 -1.07
N GLU A 238 30.18 -15.44 -0.96
CA GLU A 238 31.21 -14.71 -1.73
C GLU A 238 32.52 -14.42 -0.95
N TYR A 239 32.77 -15.11 0.18
CA TYR A 239 34.04 -15.02 0.92
C TYR A 239 34.68 -16.38 1.17
#